data_AF-A0A9D3A273-F1
#
_entry.id   AF-A0A9D3A273-F1
#
_cell.length_a   1.000
_cell.length_b   1.000
_cell.length_c   1.000
_cell.angle_alpha   90.00
_cell.angle_beta   90.00
_cell.angle_gamma   90.00
#
_symmetry.space_group_name_H-M   'P 1'
#
loop_
_entity.id
_entity.type
_entity.pdbx_description
1 polymer ?
#
loop_
_entity_poly.entity_id
_entity_poly.type
_entity_poly.pdbx_seq_one_letter_code
_entity_poly.pdbx_strand_id
1 'polypeptide(L)'
;MNLTRRQGIAATIVLACINVALIVCLVSLLRTQDESGTENTSDDMFFDMSDFEHASKPCDINSGKGFVLYTNYACPYCAELHRQMERSFAFGYTTRLHFLDKGGSFSTQEVVSAYMLKLSKEHPEAFKNMESTLFEYQADWTVLSENDVLAWMNLHTGLAWSKSDIEGEVQMLVQADEKTPDDLEHVPTLYSQGMRYDGLVLDLIGQDAFVEGAMAA
;
A
#
# COMPACT_ATOMS: atom_id res chain seq x y z
N MET A 1 -44.55 55.10 -23.24
CA MET A 1 -43.98 53.75 -23.50
C MET A 1 -43.07 53.27 -22.35
N ASN A 2 -43.49 53.33 -21.08
CA ASN A 2 -42.59 52.99 -19.96
C ASN A 2 -43.25 52.30 -18.73
N LEU A 3 -44.46 51.75 -18.88
CA LEU A 3 -45.13 51.01 -17.80
C LEU A 3 -45.27 49.50 -18.07
N THR A 4 -45.40 49.09 -19.33
CA THR A 4 -45.52 47.68 -19.71
C THR A 4 -44.20 46.90 -19.63
N ARG A 5 -43.04 47.56 -19.80
CA ARG A 5 -41.72 46.91 -19.74
C ARG A 5 -41.26 46.58 -18.31
N ARG A 6 -41.67 47.38 -17.32
CA ARG A 6 -41.34 47.14 -15.89
C ARG A 6 -42.16 46.01 -15.28
N GLN A 7 -43.41 45.83 -15.71
CA GLN A 7 -44.25 44.70 -15.27
C GLN A 7 -43.78 43.36 -15.84
N GLY A 8 -43.26 43.34 -17.07
CA GLY A 8 -42.68 42.13 -17.66
C GLY A 8 -41.44 41.61 -16.93
N ILE A 9 -40.53 42.49 -16.52
CA ILE A 9 -39.28 42.09 -15.82
C ILE A 9 -39.59 41.59 -14.39
N ALA A 10 -40.52 42.24 -13.68
CA ALA A 10 -40.94 41.79 -12.36
C ALA A 10 -41.61 40.40 -12.40
N ALA A 11 -42.44 40.14 -13.42
CA ALA A 11 -43.07 38.84 -13.61
C ALA A 11 -42.06 37.72 -13.90
N THR A 12 -41.02 37.98 -14.71
CA THR A 12 -39.98 36.99 -15.02
C THR A 12 -39.09 36.66 -13.82
N ILE A 13 -38.77 37.66 -12.98
CA ILE A 13 -37.97 37.45 -11.76
C ILE A 13 -38.76 36.64 -10.73
N VAL A 14 -40.05 36.94 -10.55
CA VAL A 14 -40.93 36.17 -9.65
C VAL A 14 -41.08 34.72 -10.13
N LEU A 15 -41.22 34.49 -11.44
CA LEU A 15 -41.31 33.14 -12.01
C LEU A 15 -39.98 32.35 -11.84
N ALA A 16 -38.83 33.02 -11.97
CA ALA A 16 -37.53 32.41 -11.74
C ALA A 16 -37.31 32.04 -10.26
N CYS A 17 -37.73 32.90 -9.32
CA CYS A 17 -37.65 32.60 -7.88
C CYS A 17 -38.58 31.45 -7.47
N ILE A 18 -39.78 31.36 -8.05
CA ILE A 18 -40.71 30.24 -7.81
C ILE A 18 -40.14 28.92 -8.34
N ASN A 19 -39.51 28.93 -9.52
CA ASN A 19 -38.87 27.74 -10.07
C ASN A 19 -37.67 27.26 -9.24
N VAL A 20 -36.84 28.17 -8.71
CA VAL A 20 -35.73 27.80 -7.82
C VAL A 20 -36.26 27.24 -6.50
N ALA A 21 -37.31 27.81 -5.92
CA ALA A 21 -37.93 27.29 -4.70
C ALA A 21 -38.58 25.92 -4.90
N LEU A 22 -39.20 25.67 -6.06
CA LEU A 22 -39.77 24.37 -6.42
C LEU A 22 -38.68 23.31 -6.64
N ILE A 23 -37.56 23.66 -7.27
CA ILE A 23 -36.41 22.75 -7.43
C ILE A 23 -35.79 22.40 -6.09
N VAL A 24 -35.64 23.37 -5.17
CA VAL A 24 -35.12 23.10 -3.81
C VAL A 24 -36.10 22.22 -3.00
N CYS A 25 -37.42 22.43 -3.14
CA CYS A 25 -38.42 21.55 -2.53
C CYS A 25 -38.39 20.15 -3.14
N LEU A 26 -38.23 20.01 -4.46
CA LEU A 26 -38.11 18.71 -5.14
C LEU A 26 -36.83 17.96 -4.75
N VAL A 27 -35.70 18.64 -4.61
CA VAL A 27 -34.44 18.04 -4.11
C VAL A 27 -34.56 17.65 -2.63
N SER A 28 -35.33 18.40 -1.83
CA SER A 28 -35.58 18.07 -0.41
C SER A 28 -36.59 16.93 -0.25
N LEU A 29 -37.58 16.82 -1.14
CA LEU A 29 -38.54 15.71 -1.21
C LEU A 29 -37.90 14.44 -1.76
N LEU A 30 -37.02 14.55 -2.77
CA LEU A 30 -36.20 13.43 -3.26
C LEU A 30 -35.20 12.96 -2.20
N ARG A 31 -34.69 13.85 -1.32
CA ARG A 31 -33.87 13.47 -0.16
C ARG A 31 -34.65 12.83 0.99
N THR A 32 -35.98 12.95 1.03
CA THR A 32 -36.83 12.41 2.11
C THR A 32 -37.71 11.23 1.70
N GLN A 33 -37.74 10.87 0.41
CA GLN A 33 -38.45 9.68 -0.08
C GLN A 33 -37.58 8.43 -0.28
N ASP A 34 -36.29 8.48 0.06
CA ASP A 34 -35.39 7.30 0.05
C ASP A 34 -35.33 6.60 1.42
N GLU A 35 -36.36 6.76 2.26
CA GLU A 35 -36.48 6.12 3.59
C GLU A 35 -37.61 5.07 3.66
N SER A 36 -38.03 4.48 2.54
CA SER A 36 -38.95 3.33 2.60
C SER A 36 -38.63 2.24 1.60
N GLY A 37 -37.85 1.26 2.07
CA GLY A 37 -37.93 -0.11 1.60
C GLY A 37 -36.85 -0.56 0.64
N THR A 38 -35.62 -0.65 1.13
CA THR A 38 -34.66 -1.68 0.69
C THR A 38 -33.95 -2.20 1.93
N GLU A 39 -33.81 -3.52 1.99
CA GLU A 39 -33.19 -4.27 3.08
C GLU A 39 -31.89 -3.58 3.54
N ASN A 40 -31.79 -3.30 4.84
CA ASN A 40 -30.54 -2.93 5.49
C ASN A 40 -29.60 -4.14 5.41
N THR A 41 -28.94 -4.33 4.28
CA THR A 41 -27.52 -4.69 4.29
C THR A 41 -26.78 -3.37 4.42
N SER A 42 -26.69 -2.87 5.66
CA SER A 42 -25.51 -2.09 6.00
C SER A 42 -24.34 -3.04 5.75
N ASP A 43 -23.73 -2.92 4.58
CA ASP A 43 -22.28 -3.00 4.52
C ASP A 43 -21.81 -1.85 5.42
N ASP A 44 -21.89 -2.09 6.73
CA ASP A 44 -21.03 -1.44 7.68
C ASP A 44 -19.65 -1.57 7.03
N MET A 45 -19.02 -0.44 6.71
CA MET A 45 -17.57 -0.44 6.57
C MET A 45 -17.06 -0.93 7.91
N PHE A 46 -16.98 -2.25 8.06
CA PHE A 46 -16.26 -2.91 9.11
C PHE A 46 -14.83 -2.46 8.87
N PHE A 47 -14.46 -1.38 9.56
CA PHE A 47 -13.09 -1.19 9.97
C PHE A 47 -12.82 -2.39 10.88
N ASP A 48 -12.45 -3.52 10.29
CA ASP A 48 -11.95 -4.64 11.05
C ASP A 48 -10.76 -4.09 11.82
N MET A 49 -10.94 -3.96 13.13
CA MET A 49 -9.86 -3.55 14.00
C MET A 49 -8.85 -4.68 13.94
N SER A 50 -7.75 -4.42 13.25
CA SER A 50 -6.61 -5.31 13.23
C SER A 50 -6.07 -5.46 14.66
N ASP A 51 -5.59 -6.65 15.00
CA ASP A 51 -4.81 -6.89 16.21
C ASP A 51 -3.39 -6.30 16.10
N PHE A 52 -3.09 -5.61 15.00
CA PHE A 52 -1.80 -4.97 14.76
C PHE A 52 -1.37 -4.02 15.87
N GLU A 53 -0.20 -4.31 16.44
CA GLU A 53 0.50 -3.43 17.37
C GLU A 53 1.71 -2.73 16.72
N HIS A 54 1.70 -1.38 16.78
CA HIS A 54 2.83 -0.54 16.39
C HIS A 54 3.91 -0.52 17.49
N ALA A 55 4.48 -1.69 17.81
CA ALA A 55 5.62 -1.84 18.70
C ALA A 55 6.90 -2.07 17.88
N SER A 56 8.00 -1.40 18.19
CA SER A 56 9.28 -1.64 17.50
C SER A 56 9.76 -3.08 17.72
N LYS A 57 10.21 -3.73 16.64
CA LYS A 57 10.71 -5.11 16.64
C LYS A 57 12.18 -5.14 16.19
N PRO A 58 13.02 -6.07 16.68
CA PRO A 58 14.41 -6.23 16.23
C PRO A 58 14.57 -6.54 14.72
N CYS A 59 13.51 -7.01 14.09
CA CYS A 59 13.43 -7.31 12.66
C CYS A 59 12.89 -6.15 11.81
N ASP A 60 12.57 -5.00 12.41
CA ASP A 60 12.11 -3.83 11.67
C ASP A 60 13.26 -3.29 10.80
N ILE A 61 12.95 -3.04 9.52
CA ILE A 61 13.82 -2.35 8.57
C ILE A 61 13.27 -0.93 8.39
N ASN A 62 14.15 0.08 8.27
CA ASN A 62 13.75 1.49 8.11
C ASN A 62 12.75 1.99 9.16
N SER A 63 13.03 1.88 10.47
CA SER A 63 12.04 2.13 11.56
C SER A 63 11.41 3.55 11.61
N GLY A 64 10.49 3.84 10.68
CA GLY A 64 9.67 5.04 10.62
C GLY A 64 8.48 4.99 11.58
N LYS A 65 7.99 6.15 12.02
CA LYS A 65 6.97 6.26 13.07
C LYS A 65 5.51 6.27 12.58
N GLY A 66 5.29 6.34 11.27
CA GLY A 66 3.96 6.56 10.69
C GLY A 66 3.26 5.26 10.33
N PHE A 67 3.84 4.53 9.38
CA PHE A 67 3.25 3.32 8.81
C PHE A 67 4.16 2.11 9.02
N VAL A 68 3.57 0.93 9.01
CA VAL A 68 4.29 -0.34 8.92
C VAL A 68 3.85 -1.05 7.65
N LEU A 69 4.79 -1.27 6.75
CA LEU A 69 4.61 -1.99 5.50
C LEU A 69 5.04 -3.45 5.69
N TYR A 70 4.10 -4.37 5.58
CA TYR A 70 4.41 -5.79 5.37
C TYR A 70 4.68 -6.03 3.90
N THR A 71 5.83 -6.65 3.60
CA THR A 71 6.31 -6.86 2.23
C THR A 71 7.08 -8.17 2.09
N ASN A 72 7.38 -8.55 0.85
CA ASN A 72 8.25 -9.67 0.52
C ASN A 72 9.04 -9.35 -0.75
N TYR A 73 10.35 -9.57 -0.73
CA TYR A 73 11.22 -9.22 -1.87
C TYR A 73 10.91 -10.01 -3.15
N ALA A 74 10.31 -11.19 -3.06
CA ALA A 74 9.90 -11.98 -4.23
C ALA A 74 8.48 -11.63 -4.74
N CYS A 75 7.72 -10.76 -4.05
CA CYS A 75 6.36 -10.41 -4.46
C CYS A 75 6.38 -9.33 -5.57
N PRO A 76 5.78 -9.56 -6.75
CA PRO A 76 5.73 -8.57 -7.83
C PRO A 76 4.94 -7.30 -7.46
N TYR A 77 3.86 -7.43 -6.69
CA TYR A 77 3.09 -6.27 -6.22
C TYR A 77 3.87 -5.42 -5.21
N CYS A 78 4.75 -6.05 -4.42
CA CYS A 78 5.67 -5.34 -3.53
C CYS A 78 6.72 -4.53 -4.31
N ALA A 79 7.24 -5.10 -5.41
CA ALA A 79 8.16 -4.39 -6.31
C ALA A 79 7.50 -3.16 -6.94
N GLU A 80 6.26 -3.33 -7.40
CA GLU A 80 5.49 -2.23 -7.99
C GLU A 80 5.22 -1.13 -6.96
N LEU A 81 4.78 -1.47 -5.74
CA LEU A 81 4.62 -0.48 -4.68
C LEU A 81 5.94 0.25 -4.37
N HIS A 82 7.05 -0.48 -4.25
CA HIS A 82 8.37 0.11 -4.00
C HIS A 82 8.73 1.15 -5.08
N ARG A 83 8.55 0.79 -6.36
CA ARG A 83 8.77 1.69 -7.50
C ARG A 83 7.96 2.99 -7.40
N GLN A 84 6.71 2.91 -6.95
CA GLN A 84 5.85 4.09 -6.76
C GLN A 84 6.30 4.94 -5.58
N MET A 85 6.68 4.31 -4.47
CA MET A 85 7.13 5.00 -3.26
C MET A 85 8.44 5.75 -3.49
N GLU A 86 9.37 5.21 -4.29
CA GLU A 86 10.60 5.92 -4.68
C GLU A 86 10.32 7.19 -5.50
N ARG A 87 9.27 7.20 -6.33
CA ARG A 87 8.90 8.33 -7.19
C ARG A 87 8.16 9.43 -6.43
N SER A 88 7.26 9.05 -5.54
CA SER A 88 6.28 9.98 -4.96
C SER A 88 6.68 10.58 -3.61
N PHE A 89 7.90 10.30 -3.12
CA PHE A 89 8.35 10.69 -1.78
C PHE A 89 7.31 10.33 -0.71
N ALA A 90 6.77 9.11 -0.81
CA ALA A 90 5.73 8.62 0.07
C ALA A 90 6.29 8.57 1.50
N PHE A 91 5.50 9.10 2.44
CA PHE A 91 5.65 9.11 3.91
C PHE A 91 6.65 8.09 4.51
N GLY A 92 7.27 8.43 5.64
CA GLY A 92 8.13 7.49 6.36
C GLY A 92 7.38 6.25 6.90
N TYR A 93 7.88 5.06 6.60
CA TYR A 93 7.32 3.77 7.00
C TYR A 93 8.41 2.84 7.54
N THR A 94 8.02 1.94 8.44
CA THR A 94 8.80 0.76 8.85
C THR A 94 8.48 -0.40 7.93
N THR A 95 9.49 -1.13 7.46
CA THR A 95 9.34 -2.36 6.70
C THR A 95 9.37 -3.57 7.65
N ARG A 96 8.40 -4.47 7.49
CA ARG A 96 8.38 -5.82 8.07
C ARG A 96 8.27 -6.83 6.95
N LEU A 97 9.00 -7.93 7.07
CA LEU A 97 9.01 -8.99 6.07
C LEU A 97 8.00 -10.07 6.49
N HIS A 98 7.18 -10.50 5.54
CA HIS A 98 6.22 -11.58 5.72
C HIS A 98 6.54 -12.72 4.76
N PHE A 99 6.54 -13.95 5.25
CA PHE A 99 6.83 -15.13 4.43
C PHE A 99 5.56 -15.72 3.82
N LEU A 100 5.63 -15.95 2.51
CA LEU A 100 4.55 -16.55 1.72
C LEU A 100 4.77 -18.05 1.57
N ASP A 101 3.82 -18.75 0.92
CA ASP A 101 3.92 -20.20 0.72
C ASP A 101 5.25 -20.60 0.04
N LYS A 102 5.90 -21.62 0.60
CA LYS A 102 7.24 -22.04 0.21
C LYS A 102 7.17 -22.80 -1.10
N GLY A 103 7.32 -22.07 -2.21
CA GLY A 103 7.38 -22.66 -3.54
C GLY A 103 7.57 -21.61 -4.62
N GLY A 104 7.98 -22.07 -5.81
CA GLY A 104 8.20 -21.19 -6.96
C GLY A 104 9.14 -20.03 -6.62
N SER A 105 8.72 -18.80 -6.92
CA SER A 105 9.49 -17.59 -6.69
C SER A 105 9.81 -17.27 -5.23
N PHE A 106 9.13 -17.91 -4.27
CA PHE A 106 9.30 -17.67 -2.83
C PHE A 106 10.25 -18.68 -2.17
N SER A 107 10.85 -19.62 -2.91
CA SER A 107 11.67 -20.70 -2.33
C SER A 107 12.92 -20.23 -1.59
N THR A 108 13.33 -18.99 -1.78
CA THR A 108 14.55 -18.40 -1.19
C THR A 108 14.29 -17.19 -0.32
N GLN A 109 13.02 -16.91 0.01
CA GLN A 109 12.59 -15.69 0.68
C GLN A 109 13.30 -15.45 2.02
N GLU A 110 13.56 -16.49 2.83
CA GLU A 110 14.22 -16.33 4.12
C GLU A 110 15.68 -15.89 3.96
N VAL A 111 16.39 -16.46 2.99
CA VAL A 111 17.79 -16.11 2.70
C VAL A 111 17.87 -14.66 2.26
N VAL A 112 17.04 -14.25 1.30
CA VAL A 112 17.02 -12.87 0.79
C VAL A 112 16.61 -11.89 1.88
N SER A 113 15.56 -12.21 2.64
CA SER A 113 15.03 -11.37 3.71
C SER A 113 16.04 -11.19 4.85
N ALA A 114 16.70 -12.26 5.27
CA ALA A 114 17.72 -12.22 6.32
C ALA A 114 18.96 -11.42 5.87
N TYR A 115 19.38 -11.61 4.62
CA TYR A 115 20.46 -10.85 4.04
C TYR A 115 20.14 -9.35 4.04
N MET A 116 18.93 -8.97 3.59
CA MET A 116 18.51 -7.57 3.57
C MET A 116 18.35 -6.97 4.96
N LEU A 117 17.84 -7.73 5.93
CA LEU A 117 17.79 -7.30 7.33
C LEU A 117 19.20 -7.00 7.86
N LYS A 118 20.16 -7.91 7.65
CA LYS A 118 21.55 -7.70 8.07
C LYS A 118 22.18 -6.50 7.35
N LEU A 119 21.97 -6.41 6.04
CA LEU A 119 22.48 -5.33 5.20
C LEU A 119 21.96 -3.97 5.66
N SER A 120 20.68 -3.85 6.02
CA SER A 120 20.10 -2.59 6.54
C SER A 120 20.76 -2.11 7.83
N LYS A 121 21.23 -3.05 8.67
CA LYS A 121 21.84 -2.78 9.97
C LYS A 121 23.33 -2.44 9.86
N GLU A 122 24.06 -3.20 9.04
CA GLU A 122 25.53 -3.12 8.96
C GLU A 122 26.02 -2.23 7.81
N HIS A 123 25.25 -2.12 6.73
CA HIS A 123 25.64 -1.45 5.49
C HIS A 123 24.47 -0.68 4.85
N PRO A 124 23.94 0.39 5.50
CA PRO A 124 22.72 1.07 5.07
C PRO A 124 22.77 1.65 3.65
N GLU A 125 23.94 2.10 3.19
CA GLU A 125 24.12 2.59 1.80
C GLU A 125 24.04 1.45 0.78
N ALA A 126 24.61 0.29 1.10
CA ALA A 126 24.53 -0.89 0.24
C ALA A 126 23.10 -1.45 0.25
N PHE A 127 22.42 -1.41 1.40
CA PHE A 127 21.02 -1.80 1.52
C PHE A 127 20.12 -1.03 0.58
N LYS A 128 20.23 0.30 0.54
CA LYS A 128 19.39 1.12 -0.34
C LYS A 128 19.52 0.72 -1.81
N ASN A 129 20.74 0.54 -2.30
CA ASN A 129 20.97 0.13 -3.69
C ASN A 129 20.52 -1.31 -3.94
N MET A 130 20.72 -2.19 -2.97
CA MET A 130 20.37 -3.60 -3.08
C MET A 130 18.85 -3.82 -3.08
N GLU A 131 18.10 -3.01 -2.35
CA GLU A 131 16.65 -3.08 -2.29
C GLU A 131 16.02 -2.81 -3.66
N SER A 132 16.40 -1.71 -4.33
CA SER A 132 15.93 -1.42 -5.70
C SER A 132 16.38 -2.51 -6.68
N THR A 133 17.62 -3.01 -6.53
CA THR A 133 18.16 -4.10 -7.38
C THR A 133 17.36 -5.39 -7.24
N LEU A 134 16.98 -5.78 -6.01
CA LEU A 134 16.17 -6.98 -5.78
C LEU A 134 14.82 -6.90 -6.47
N PHE A 135 14.15 -5.75 -6.37
CA PHE A 135 12.85 -5.54 -6.99
C PHE A 135 12.93 -5.43 -8.52
N GLU A 136 13.98 -4.81 -9.07
CA GLU A 136 14.18 -4.69 -10.52
C GLU A 136 14.49 -6.06 -11.17
N TYR A 137 15.30 -6.90 -10.52
CA TYR A 137 15.80 -8.15 -11.08
C TYR A 137 15.13 -9.41 -10.48
N GLN A 138 13.86 -9.31 -10.04
CA GLN A 138 13.13 -10.44 -9.44
C GLN A 138 13.18 -11.71 -10.31
N ALA A 139 13.04 -11.59 -11.63
CA ALA A 139 13.07 -12.73 -12.54
C ALA A 139 14.42 -13.48 -12.55
N ASP A 140 15.52 -12.81 -12.21
CA ASP A 140 16.87 -13.36 -12.29
C ASP A 140 17.23 -14.17 -11.05
N TRP A 141 16.78 -13.72 -9.87
CA TRP A 141 17.18 -14.34 -8.61
C TRP A 141 16.13 -15.27 -8.00
N THR A 142 14.84 -15.07 -8.29
CA THR A 142 13.75 -15.90 -7.70
C THR A 142 13.74 -17.35 -8.20
N VAL A 143 14.47 -17.65 -9.28
CA VAL A 143 14.63 -19.00 -9.83
C VAL A 143 15.85 -19.74 -9.28
N LEU A 144 16.67 -19.07 -8.46
CA LEU A 144 17.93 -19.60 -7.96
C LEU A 144 17.74 -20.50 -6.75
N SER A 145 18.71 -21.39 -6.52
CA SER A 145 18.81 -22.12 -5.25
C SER A 145 19.25 -21.18 -4.12
N GLU A 146 19.08 -21.59 -2.86
CA GLU A 146 19.52 -20.79 -1.71
C GLU A 146 21.03 -20.46 -1.72
N ASN A 147 21.88 -21.34 -2.26
CA ASN A 147 23.31 -21.08 -2.33
C ASN A 147 23.62 -20.09 -3.47
N ASP A 148 22.93 -20.23 -4.60
CA ASP A 148 23.13 -19.39 -5.77
C ASP A 148 22.57 -17.99 -5.56
N VAL A 149 21.42 -17.85 -4.88
CA VAL A 149 20.88 -16.53 -4.51
C VAL A 149 21.81 -15.82 -3.52
N LEU A 150 22.42 -16.53 -2.58
CA LEU A 150 23.38 -15.92 -1.66
C LEU A 150 24.63 -15.43 -2.39
N ALA A 151 25.13 -16.22 -3.35
CA ALA A 151 26.23 -15.79 -4.22
C ALA A 151 25.84 -14.59 -5.09
N TRP A 152 24.61 -14.57 -5.62
CA TRP A 152 24.05 -13.45 -6.38
C TRP A 152 23.97 -12.18 -5.53
N MET A 153 23.49 -12.27 -4.29
CA MET A 153 23.43 -11.14 -3.35
C MET A 153 24.83 -10.58 -3.07
N ASN A 154 25.78 -11.46 -2.75
CA ASN A 154 27.18 -11.08 -2.52
C ASN A 154 27.85 -10.40 -3.72
N LEU A 155 27.52 -10.83 -4.94
CA LEU A 155 28.03 -10.19 -6.16
C LEU A 155 27.55 -8.74 -6.28
N HIS A 156 26.29 -8.48 -5.98
CA HIS A 156 25.68 -7.14 -6.11
C HIS A 156 26.07 -6.19 -4.97
N THR A 157 26.34 -6.72 -3.77
CA THR A 157 26.78 -5.90 -2.62
C THR A 157 28.29 -5.78 -2.51
N GLY A 158 29.06 -6.66 -3.15
CA GLY A 158 30.51 -6.77 -2.98
C GLY A 158 30.93 -7.41 -1.63
N LEU A 159 29.97 -8.01 -0.91
CA LEU A 159 30.22 -8.72 0.35
C LEU A 159 30.50 -10.20 0.09
N ALA A 160 30.89 -10.92 1.14
CA ALA A 160 31.21 -12.35 1.07
C ALA A 160 30.56 -13.12 2.23
N TRP A 161 29.27 -12.86 2.49
CA TRP A 161 28.53 -13.54 3.55
C TRP A 161 28.17 -14.98 3.17
N SER A 162 28.28 -15.86 4.15
CA SER A 162 27.86 -17.24 4.11
C SER A 162 26.50 -17.43 4.81
N LYS A 163 25.90 -18.62 4.72
CA LYS A 163 24.66 -18.93 5.43
C LYS A 163 24.76 -18.73 6.94
N SER A 164 25.90 -19.09 7.54
CA SER A 164 26.12 -18.88 8.98
C SER A 164 26.20 -17.41 9.37
N ASP A 165 26.57 -16.52 8.44
CA ASP A 165 26.64 -15.09 8.72
C ASP A 165 25.25 -14.46 8.87
N ILE A 166 24.21 -15.04 8.26
CA ILE A 166 22.83 -14.51 8.28
C ILE A 166 21.85 -15.39 9.07
N GLU A 167 22.33 -16.47 9.70
CA GLU A 167 21.47 -17.44 10.40
C GLU A 167 20.68 -16.80 11.55
N GLY A 168 21.30 -15.84 12.27
CA GLY A 168 20.63 -15.10 13.34
C GLY A 168 19.44 -14.29 12.82
N GLU A 169 19.60 -13.62 11.68
CA GLU A 169 18.53 -12.87 11.03
C GLU A 169 17.43 -13.80 10.50
N VAL A 170 17.76 -14.97 9.95
CA VAL A 170 16.77 -15.98 9.53
C VAL A 170 15.90 -16.39 10.72
N GLN A 171 16.51 -16.78 11.84
CA GLN A 171 15.76 -17.20 13.03
C GLN A 171 14.88 -16.08 13.58
N MET A 172 15.39 -14.84 13.59
CA MET A 172 14.65 -13.66 14.03
C MET A 172 13.43 -13.39 13.16
N LEU A 173 13.57 -13.49 11.84
CA LEU A 173 12.49 -13.25 10.90
C LEU A 173 11.41 -14.34 10.97
N VAL A 174 11.80 -15.61 11.04
CA VAL A 174 10.83 -16.72 11.21
C VAL A 174 10.00 -16.55 12.47
N GLN A 175 10.62 -16.20 13.61
CA GLN A 175 9.88 -15.94 14.85
C GLN A 175 8.99 -14.69 14.79
N ALA A 176 9.36 -13.70 13.99
CA ALA A 176 8.57 -12.49 13.80
C ALA A 176 7.36 -12.74 12.90
N ASP A 177 7.52 -13.61 11.90
CA ASP A 177 6.49 -13.99 10.94
C ASP A 177 5.34 -14.79 11.59
N GLU A 178 5.66 -15.64 12.58
CA GLU A 178 4.68 -16.32 13.45
C GLU A 178 3.81 -15.36 14.28
N LYS A 179 4.15 -14.06 14.32
CA LYS A 179 3.47 -13.02 15.11
C LYS A 179 3.04 -11.86 14.21
N THR A 180 2.64 -12.18 12.99
CA THR A 180 1.97 -11.26 12.08
C THR A 180 0.51 -11.06 12.50
N PRO A 181 -0.11 -9.92 12.15
CA PRO A 181 -1.53 -9.69 12.42
C PRO A 181 -2.40 -10.79 11.80
N ASP A 182 -3.46 -11.20 12.48
CA ASP A 182 -4.37 -12.25 12.01
C ASP A 182 -5.05 -11.87 10.68
N ASP A 183 -5.17 -10.57 10.40
CA ASP A 183 -5.75 -10.01 9.18
C ASP A 183 -4.73 -9.74 8.06
N LEU A 184 -3.47 -10.17 8.22
CA LEU A 184 -2.45 -10.14 7.17
C LEU A 184 -2.63 -11.33 6.21
N GLU A 185 -3.48 -11.17 5.21
CA GLU A 185 -3.76 -12.23 4.22
C GLU A 185 -2.82 -12.21 3.00
N HIS A 186 -2.22 -11.06 2.70
CA HIS A 186 -1.40 -10.84 1.51
C HIS A 186 -0.36 -9.76 1.75
N VAL A 187 0.54 -9.57 0.78
CA VAL A 187 1.49 -8.44 0.73
C VAL A 187 1.53 -7.84 -0.67
N PRO A 188 1.80 -6.54 -0.83
CA PRO A 188 2.11 -5.57 0.23
C PRO A 188 0.86 -5.13 1.02
N THR A 189 1.01 -4.91 2.32
CA THR A 189 -0.06 -4.41 3.19
C THR A 189 0.49 -3.35 4.15
N LEU A 190 -0.25 -2.24 4.29
CA LEU A 190 0.11 -1.13 5.18
C LEU A 190 -0.77 -1.11 6.42
N TYR A 191 -0.13 -0.94 7.58
CA TYR A 191 -0.79 -0.67 8.85
C TYR A 191 -0.37 0.67 9.43
N SER A 192 -1.30 1.34 10.12
CA SER A 192 -1.01 2.48 10.99
C SER A 192 -2.07 2.56 12.09
N GLN A 193 -1.66 2.92 13.31
CA GLN A 193 -2.61 3.15 14.42
C GLN A 193 -3.63 2.01 14.66
N GLY A 194 -3.22 0.74 14.48
CA GLY A 194 -4.11 -0.42 14.65
C GLY A 194 -5.07 -0.67 13.48
N MET A 195 -4.87 0.00 12.35
CA MET A 195 -5.75 -0.05 11.19
C MET A 195 -4.98 -0.52 9.95
N ARG A 196 -5.64 -1.34 9.12
CA ARG A 196 -5.15 -1.76 7.79
C ARG A 196 -5.54 -0.72 6.73
N TYR A 197 -4.65 -0.43 5.80
CA TYR A 197 -4.80 0.64 4.77
C TYR A 197 -4.70 0.09 3.33
N ASP A 198 -5.53 -0.88 2.98
CA ASP A 198 -5.51 -1.50 1.63
C ASP A 198 -5.78 -0.50 0.51
N GLY A 199 -6.72 0.44 0.73
CA GLY A 199 -7.05 1.48 -0.25
C GLY A 199 -5.86 2.39 -0.57
N LEU A 200 -5.02 2.69 0.40
CA LEU A 200 -3.80 3.49 0.18
C LEU A 200 -2.77 2.73 -0.65
N VAL A 201 -2.61 1.42 -0.41
CA VAL A 201 -1.73 0.56 -1.23
C VAL A 201 -2.21 0.54 -2.68
N LEU A 202 -3.52 0.35 -2.90
CA LEU A 202 -4.13 0.38 -4.22
C LEU A 202 -3.99 1.73 -4.91
N ASP A 203 -4.20 2.84 -4.19
CA ASP A 203 -4.03 4.18 -4.74
C ASP A 203 -2.58 4.45 -5.15
N LEU A 204 -1.60 4.03 -4.34
CA LEU A 204 -0.18 4.19 -4.64
C LEU A 204 0.22 3.40 -5.89
N ILE A 205 -0.25 2.16 -6.02
CA ILE A 205 0.00 1.32 -7.21
C ILE A 205 -0.77 1.84 -8.43
N GLY A 206 -2.02 2.27 -8.24
CA GLY A 206 -2.94 2.69 -9.29
C GLY A 206 -2.63 4.06 -9.92
N GLN A 207 -1.72 4.85 -9.34
CA GLN A 207 -1.36 6.18 -9.84
C GLN A 207 -0.77 6.17 -11.27
N ASP A 208 -0.18 5.06 -11.75
CA ASP A 208 0.34 4.99 -13.12
C ASP A 208 -0.74 4.72 -14.20
N ALA A 209 -1.89 4.14 -13.84
CA ALA A 209 -2.97 3.92 -14.81
C ALA A 209 -3.61 5.23 -15.31
N PHE A 210 -3.48 6.33 -14.55
CA PHE A 210 -4.04 7.63 -14.90
C PHE A 210 -3.06 8.52 -15.70
N VAL A 211 -1.75 8.31 -15.56
CA VAL A 211 -0.72 9.13 -16.24
C VAL A 211 -0.47 8.63 -17.66
N GLU A 212 -0.41 7.32 -17.88
CA GLU A 212 -0.25 6.77 -19.24
C GLU A 212 -1.50 6.98 -20.11
N GLY A 213 -2.70 6.96 -19.51
CA GLY A 213 -3.96 7.27 -20.21
C GLY A 213 -4.13 8.75 -20.57
N ALA A 214 -3.56 9.67 -19.77
CA ALA A 214 -3.61 11.11 -20.03
C ALA A 214 -2.50 11.61 -20.97
N MET A 215 -1.43 10.84 -21.16
CA MET A 215 -0.37 11.14 -22.13
C MET A 215 -0.56 10.44 -23.48
N ALA A 216 -1.48 9.47 -23.56
CA ALA A 216 -1.88 8.79 -24.80
C ALA A 216 -3.19 9.31 -25.42
N ALA A 217 -3.81 10.35 -24.83
CA ALA A 217 -5.01 11.04 -25.32
C ALA A 217 -4.67 12.47 -25.79
#